data_AF-A0AAW2C8J7-F1
#
_entry.id   AF-A0AAW2C8J7-F1
#
_cell.length_a   1.000
_cell.length_b   1.000
_cell.length_c   1.000
_cell.angle_alpha   90.00
_cell.angle_beta   90.00
_cell.angle_gamma   90.00
#
_symmetry.space_group_name_H-M   'P 1'
#
loop_
_entity.id
_entity.type
_entity.pdbx_description
1 polymer ?
#
loop_
_entity_poly.entity_id
_entity_poly.type
_entity_poly.pdbx_seq_one_letter_code
_entity_poly.pdbx_strand_id
1 'polypeptide(L)'
;MDAIYCLPCYLFSKKPIGRPRSDAFISIGFNNWKKVKCCEDLRNYSRHIDKLIKKQTSKELENNWLRLKTSIECVRWLAFQTCAFRGHDESLDSKNRGNFIELIKFTSTFNDKVANVVLENASQNATYASPIIQKEILHILASNV
;
A
#
# COMPACT_ATOMS: atom_id res chain seq x y z
N MET A 1 40.37 -23.69 2.05
CA MET A 1 40.03 -22.39 1.43
C MET A 1 38.73 -22.00 2.08
N ASP A 2 38.80 -21.36 3.25
CA ASP A 2 37.64 -21.24 4.12
C ASP A 2 37.16 -19.79 4.04
N ALA A 3 36.26 -19.56 3.09
CA ALA A 3 35.61 -18.29 2.90
C ALA A 3 34.21 -18.34 3.52
N ILE A 4 33.87 -17.29 4.27
CA ILE A 4 32.57 -17.16 4.93
C ILE A 4 31.68 -16.28 4.06
N TYR A 5 30.46 -16.74 3.81
CA TYR A 5 29.44 -16.02 3.05
C TYR A 5 28.36 -15.50 3.99
N CYS A 6 27.72 -14.39 3.64
CA CYS A 6 26.56 -13.90 4.38
C CYS A 6 25.29 -14.49 3.75
N LEU A 7 24.66 -15.46 4.41
CA LEU A 7 23.50 -16.17 3.88
C LEU A 7 22.33 -15.22 3.49
N PRO A 8 21.96 -14.20 4.29
CA PRO A 8 20.97 -13.21 3.86
C PRO A 8 21.40 -12.42 2.62
N CYS A 9 22.66 -11.96 2.54
CA CYS A 9 23.14 -11.24 1.36
C CYS A 9 23.14 -12.14 0.11
N TYR A 10 23.51 -13.41 0.27
CA TYR A 10 23.47 -14.39 -0.81
C TYR A 10 22.05 -14.61 -1.35
N LEU A 11 21.06 -14.74 -0.47
CA LEU A 11 19.67 -15.03 -0.85
C LEU A 11 18.91 -13.82 -1.39
N PHE A 12 19.19 -12.61 -0.89
CA PHE A 12 18.36 -11.42 -1.16
C PHE A 12 19.04 -10.33 -1.98
N SER A 13 20.31 -10.49 -2.35
CA SER A 13 20.97 -9.50 -3.22
C SER A 13 20.58 -9.68 -4.68
N LYS A 14 20.36 -8.55 -5.37
CA LYS A 14 20.40 -8.53 -6.83
C LYS A 14 21.87 -8.50 -7.23
N LYS A 15 22.30 -9.36 -8.16
CA LYS A 15 23.68 -9.35 -8.69
C LYS A 15 24.07 -7.89 -9.01
N PRO A 16 25.11 -7.34 -8.35
CA PRO A 16 25.46 -5.95 -8.50
C PRO A 16 26.13 -5.77 -9.86
N ILE A 17 25.41 -5.18 -10.81
CA ILE A 17 26.03 -4.71 -12.05
C ILE A 17 26.88 -3.49 -11.66
N GLY A 18 28.19 -3.70 -11.53
CA GLY A 18 29.19 -2.61 -11.48
C GLY A 18 29.56 -2.05 -10.10
N ARG A 19 29.25 -2.71 -8.96
CA ARG A 19 29.79 -2.31 -7.64
C ARG A 19 30.74 -3.38 -7.08
N PRO A 20 32.07 -3.14 -7.08
CA PRO A 20 33.08 -4.14 -6.68
C PRO A 20 33.00 -4.61 -5.23
N ARG A 21 32.25 -3.91 -4.37
CA ARG A 21 32.30 -4.07 -2.91
C ARG A 21 31.27 -5.04 -2.33
N SER A 22 30.22 -5.39 -3.08
CA SER A 22 29.13 -6.27 -2.62
C SER A 22 29.37 -7.75 -2.92
N ASP A 23 30.25 -8.07 -3.88
CA ASP A 23 30.49 -9.45 -4.34
C ASP A 23 31.18 -10.32 -3.28
N ALA A 24 31.91 -9.69 -2.35
CA ALA A 24 32.60 -10.36 -1.26
C ALA A 24 31.68 -11.19 -0.35
N PHE A 25 30.42 -10.78 -0.20
CA PHE A 25 29.46 -11.45 0.69
C PHE A 25 28.52 -12.42 -0.02
N ILE A 26 28.60 -12.49 -1.36
CA ILE A 26 27.68 -13.25 -2.22
C ILE A 26 28.44 -14.34 -2.97
N SER A 27 29.51 -13.99 -3.70
CA SER A 27 30.17 -14.89 -4.66
C SER A 27 31.64 -15.16 -4.35
N ILE A 28 32.39 -14.15 -3.91
CA ILE A 28 33.85 -14.29 -3.68
C ILE A 28 34.13 -14.90 -2.30
N GLY A 29 33.25 -14.65 -1.34
CA GLY A 29 33.41 -15.07 0.05
C GLY A 29 34.47 -14.24 0.78
N PHE A 30 34.32 -14.14 2.11
CA PHE A 30 35.19 -13.32 2.94
C PHE A 30 36.04 -14.19 3.87
N ASN A 31 37.36 -14.03 3.82
CA ASN A 31 38.32 -14.88 4.54
C ASN A 31 39.01 -14.18 5.73
N ASN A 32 38.73 -12.89 5.98
CA ASN A 32 39.44 -12.11 7.01
C ASN A 32 38.51 -11.63 8.14
N TRP A 33 37.95 -12.58 8.88
CA TRP A 33 36.95 -12.36 9.94
C TRP A 33 37.34 -11.28 10.98
N LYS A 34 38.64 -11.02 11.19
CA LYS A 34 39.15 -9.99 12.10
C LYS A 34 38.89 -8.55 11.61
N LYS A 35 38.48 -8.33 10.36
CA LYS A 35 38.20 -7.01 9.76
C LYS A 35 36.71 -6.74 9.49
N VAL A 36 35.79 -7.52 10.03
CA VAL A 36 34.34 -7.32 9.84
C VAL A 36 33.85 -6.09 10.63
N LYS A 37 34.15 -4.90 10.12
CA LYS A 37 33.49 -3.63 10.49
C LYS A 37 32.26 -3.33 9.63
N CYS A 38 31.93 -4.18 8.66
CA CYS A 38 30.95 -3.89 7.62
C CYS A 38 29.47 -4.15 8.00
N CYS A 39 29.20 -4.47 9.28
CA CYS A 39 27.86 -4.82 9.75
C CYS A 39 27.21 -3.72 10.60
N GLU A 40 27.70 -2.47 10.55
CA GLU A 40 27.09 -1.34 11.25
C GLU A 40 25.64 -1.11 10.78
N ASP A 41 25.37 -1.30 9.49
CA ASP A 41 24.02 -1.25 8.93
C ASP A 41 23.12 -2.40 9.42
N LEU A 42 23.68 -3.60 9.68
CA LEU A 42 22.96 -4.74 10.26
C LEU A 42 22.69 -4.55 11.75
N ARG A 43 23.58 -3.85 12.47
CA ARG A 43 23.38 -3.45 13.88
C ARG A 43 22.37 -2.33 14.03
N ASN A 44 22.04 -1.62 12.95
CA ASN A 44 21.03 -0.57 12.97
C ASN A 44 19.63 -1.19 13.03
N TYR A 45 19.24 -1.61 14.24
CA TYR A 45 17.97 -2.28 14.54
C TYR A 45 16.74 -1.49 14.09
N SER A 46 16.86 -0.17 13.89
CA SER A 46 15.79 0.67 13.33
C SER A 46 15.46 0.37 11.86
N ARG A 47 16.40 -0.22 11.11
CA ARG A 47 16.28 -0.57 9.68
C ARG A 47 16.00 -2.05 9.42
N HIS A 48 15.81 -2.85 10.46
CA HIS A 48 15.41 -4.26 10.30
C HIS A 48 14.09 -4.36 9.52
N ILE A 49 14.02 -5.32 8.60
CA ILE A 49 12.86 -5.55 7.73
C ILE A 49 11.58 -5.66 8.56
N ASP A 50 11.61 -6.37 9.69
CA ASP A 50 10.45 -6.54 10.57
C ASP A 50 9.93 -5.21 11.14
N LYS A 51 10.82 -4.26 11.43
CA LYS A 51 10.44 -2.93 11.93
C LYS A 51 9.94 -2.03 10.81
N LEU A 52 10.55 -2.10 9.64
CA LEU A 52 10.11 -1.37 8.46
C LEU A 52 8.72 -1.84 8.02
N ILE A 53 8.49 -3.16 7.99
CA ILE A 53 7.18 -3.75 7.73
C ILE A 53 6.17 -3.25 8.77
N LYS A 54 6.42 -3.45 10.08
CA LYS A 54 5.48 -3.02 11.14
C LYS A 54 5.13 -1.53 11.07
N LYS A 55 6.11 -0.66 10.80
CA LYS A 55 5.89 0.80 10.71
C LYS A 55 5.11 1.19 9.46
N GLN A 56 5.40 0.57 8.32
CA GLN A 56 4.67 0.78 7.08
C GLN A 56 3.21 0.29 7.22
N THR A 57 3.02 -0.88 7.85
CA THR A 57 1.70 -1.51 8.05
C THR A 57 0.73 -0.62 8.82
N SER A 58 1.15 0.05 9.90
CA SER A 58 0.20 0.78 10.76
C SER A 58 -0.45 1.97 10.05
N LYS A 59 0.35 2.81 9.36
CA LYS A 59 -0.17 4.01 8.68
C LYS A 59 -0.97 3.63 7.43
N GLU A 60 -0.51 2.64 6.69
CA GLU A 60 -1.25 2.13 5.52
C GLU A 60 -2.57 1.49 5.93
N LEU A 61 -2.61 0.76 7.04
CA LEU A 61 -3.83 0.16 7.57
C LEU A 61 -4.83 1.23 7.98
N GLU A 62 -4.39 2.29 8.65
CA GLU A 62 -5.25 3.42 9.02
C GLU A 62 -5.81 4.13 7.78
N ASN A 63 -4.98 4.35 6.75
CA ASN A 63 -5.42 4.93 5.48
C ASN A 63 -6.41 4.01 4.74
N ASN A 64 -6.15 2.70 4.68
CA ASN A 64 -7.06 1.72 4.08
C ASN A 64 -8.39 1.66 4.82
N TRP A 65 -8.37 1.73 6.14
CA TRP A 65 -9.57 1.79 6.95
C TRP A 65 -10.41 3.04 6.64
N LEU A 66 -9.78 4.22 6.52
CA LEU A 66 -10.46 5.46 6.14
C LEU A 66 -11.11 5.35 4.76
N ARG A 67 -10.41 4.79 3.78
CA ARG A 67 -10.95 4.58 2.41
C ARG A 67 -12.13 3.62 2.41
N LEU A 68 -12.00 2.48 3.09
CA LEU A 68 -13.04 1.47 3.17
C LEU A 68 -14.28 2.02 3.88
N LYS A 69 -14.10 2.67 5.03
CA LYS A 69 -15.20 3.31 5.78
C LYS A 69 -15.94 4.32 4.92
N THR A 70 -15.20 5.21 4.24
CA THR A 70 -15.80 6.21 3.35
C THR A 70 -16.61 5.56 2.22
N SER A 71 -16.06 4.49 1.62
CA SER A 71 -16.74 3.75 0.55
C SER A 71 -18.03 3.09 1.03
N ILE A 72 -18.02 2.49 2.21
CA ILE A 72 -19.21 1.86 2.82
C ILE A 72 -20.30 2.91 3.09
N GLU A 73 -19.95 4.05 3.68
CA GLU A 73 -20.91 5.13 3.94
C GLU A 73 -21.51 5.68 2.63
N CYS A 74 -20.70 5.85 1.58
CA CYS A 74 -21.19 6.30 0.27
C CYS A 74 -22.12 5.28 -0.38
N VAL A 75 -21.76 3.99 -0.38
CA VAL A 75 -22.64 2.92 -0.88
C VAL A 75 -23.95 2.89 -0.10
N ARG A 76 -23.86 2.95 1.23
CA ARG A 76 -25.03 2.96 2.11
C ARG A 76 -25.95 4.11 1.76
N TRP A 77 -25.44 5.34 1.70
CA TRP A 77 -26.23 6.53 1.39
C TRP A 77 -26.93 6.41 0.03
N LEU A 78 -26.20 6.02 -1.03
CA LEU A 78 -26.78 5.86 -2.36
C LEU A 78 -27.85 4.78 -2.42
N ALA A 79 -27.62 3.64 -1.74
CA ALA A 79 -28.59 2.57 -1.64
C ALA A 79 -29.88 3.03 -0.94
N PHE A 80 -29.77 3.74 0.18
CA PHE A 80 -30.91 4.29 0.92
C PHE A 80 -31.71 5.30 0.10
N GLN A 81 -31.06 6.07 -0.76
CA GLN A 81 -31.72 7.03 -1.66
C GLN A 81 -32.16 6.40 -2.98
N THR A 82 -31.97 5.09 -3.18
CA THR A 82 -32.23 4.39 -4.46
C THR A 82 -31.55 5.03 -5.67
N CYS A 83 -30.41 5.68 -5.45
CA CYS A 83 -29.67 6.39 -6.48
C CYS A 83 -28.74 5.43 -7.22
N ALA A 84 -28.55 5.63 -8.53
CA ALA A 84 -27.54 4.90 -9.29
C ALA A 84 -26.14 5.20 -8.75
N PHE A 85 -25.26 4.19 -8.69
CA PHE A 85 -23.92 4.39 -8.13
C PHE A 85 -22.95 4.92 -9.18
N ARG A 86 -23.11 4.46 -10.43
CA ARG A 86 -22.19 4.73 -11.55
C ARG A 86 -22.67 5.88 -12.41
N GLY A 87 -21.71 6.57 -13.00
CA GLY A 87 -21.91 7.52 -14.08
C GLY A 87 -21.78 6.85 -15.45
N HIS A 88 -22.16 7.58 -16.50
CA HIS A 88 -21.91 7.14 -17.88
C HIS A 88 -20.42 7.18 -18.22
N ASP A 89 -19.70 8.19 -17.70
CA ASP A 89 -18.27 8.37 -17.86
C ASP A 89 -17.62 8.68 -16.52
N GLU A 90 -16.80 7.77 -16.02
CA GLU A 90 -16.04 7.90 -14.77
C GLU A 90 -14.57 8.33 -15.00
N SER A 91 -14.22 8.70 -16.23
CA SER A 91 -12.88 9.21 -16.60
C SER A 91 -12.52 10.49 -15.83
N LEU A 92 -11.22 10.79 -15.70
CA LEU A 92 -10.75 11.98 -14.98
C LEU A 92 -11.20 13.28 -15.65
N ASP A 93 -11.40 13.27 -16.97
CA ASP A 93 -11.79 14.43 -17.76
C ASP A 93 -13.30 14.70 -17.74
N SER A 94 -14.09 13.75 -17.22
CA SER A 94 -15.53 13.91 -17.09
C SER A 94 -15.88 14.97 -16.05
N LYS A 95 -16.83 15.85 -16.41
CA LYS A 95 -17.41 16.85 -15.50
C LYS A 95 -18.21 16.22 -14.35
N ASN A 96 -18.75 15.03 -14.56
CA ASN A 96 -19.51 14.28 -13.56
C ASN A 96 -19.15 12.80 -13.68
N ARG A 97 -18.35 12.31 -12.72
CA ARG A 97 -17.80 10.96 -12.74
C ARG A 97 -18.73 9.91 -12.11
N GLY A 98 -20.01 10.24 -11.99
CA GLY A 98 -21.01 9.39 -11.35
C GLY A 98 -21.16 9.64 -9.86
N ASN A 99 -22.34 9.30 -9.35
CA ASN A 99 -22.76 9.67 -8.00
C ASN A 99 -21.82 9.15 -6.92
N PHE A 100 -21.26 7.94 -7.06
CA PHE A 100 -20.35 7.39 -6.06
C PHE A 100 -19.04 8.19 -5.95
N ILE A 101 -18.40 8.49 -7.09
CA ILE A 101 -17.15 9.25 -7.10
C ILE A 101 -17.39 10.69 -6.63
N GLU A 102 -18.46 11.33 -7.10
CA GLU A 102 -18.81 12.69 -6.68
C GLU A 102 -19.19 12.75 -5.19
N LEU A 103 -19.83 11.73 -4.64
CA LEU A 103 -20.12 11.66 -3.20
C LEU A 103 -18.87 11.46 -2.35
N ILE A 104 -17.89 10.67 -2.82
CA ILE A 104 -16.57 10.56 -2.17
C ILE A 104 -15.86 11.91 -2.19
N LYS A 105 -15.84 12.61 -3.33
CA LYS A 105 -15.27 13.96 -3.44
C LYS A 105 -15.98 14.93 -2.50
N PHE A 106 -17.30 14.88 -2.42
CA PHE A 106 -18.06 15.71 -1.49
C PHE A 106 -17.68 15.42 -0.04
N THR A 107 -17.60 14.14 0.33
CA THR A 107 -17.19 13.72 1.68
C THR A 107 -15.78 14.18 2.04
N SER A 108 -14.86 14.18 1.07
CA SER A 108 -13.49 14.63 1.30
C SER A 108 -13.38 16.12 1.55
N THR A 109 -14.31 16.95 1.06
CA THR A 109 -14.30 18.41 1.34
C THR A 109 -14.44 18.76 2.83
N PHE A 110 -14.99 17.87 3.65
CA PHE A 110 -15.17 18.07 5.08
C PHE A 110 -14.11 17.37 5.94
N ASN A 111 -13.21 16.59 5.34
CA ASN A 111 -12.25 15.78 6.08
C ASN A 111 -10.93 15.64 5.33
N ASP A 112 -9.94 16.45 5.72
CA ASP A 112 -8.60 16.45 5.13
C ASP A 112 -7.92 15.07 5.21
N LYS A 113 -8.16 14.29 6.27
CA LYS A 113 -7.58 12.95 6.39
C LYS A 113 -8.12 12.03 5.31
N VAL A 114 -9.42 12.12 5.01
CA VAL A 114 -10.08 11.36 3.94
C VAL A 114 -9.62 11.88 2.58
N ALA A 115 -9.57 13.20 2.39
CA ALA A 115 -9.10 13.82 1.14
C ALA A 115 -7.71 13.33 0.73
N ASN A 116 -6.80 13.19 1.68
CA ASN A 116 -5.43 12.74 1.44
C ASN A 116 -5.30 11.25 1.10
N VAL A 117 -6.39 10.47 1.15
CA VAL A 117 -6.31 9.01 0.95
C VAL A 117 -7.29 8.47 -0.09
N VAL A 118 -8.35 9.19 -0.48
CA VAL A 118 -9.37 8.68 -1.43
C VAL A 118 -9.05 9.00 -2.89
N LEU A 119 -9.72 8.29 -3.81
CA LEU A 119 -9.65 8.52 -5.26
C LEU A 119 -8.20 8.51 -5.80
N GLU A 120 -7.75 9.58 -6.43
CA GLU A 120 -6.41 9.70 -7.02
C GLU A 120 -5.29 9.66 -5.96
N ASN A 121 -5.61 9.95 -4.69
CA ASN A 121 -4.68 9.86 -3.57
C ASN A 121 -4.62 8.45 -2.94
N ALA A 122 -5.40 7.51 -3.46
CA ALA A 122 -5.34 6.13 -3.02
C ALA A 122 -4.03 5.46 -3.47
N SER A 123 -3.44 4.66 -2.59
CA SER A 123 -2.25 3.89 -2.94
C SER A 123 -2.64 2.71 -3.84
N GLN A 124 -2.06 2.66 -5.04
CA GLN A 124 -2.23 1.56 -5.99
C GLN A 124 -3.73 1.28 -6.25
N ASN A 125 -4.18 0.04 -5.99
CA ASN A 125 -5.53 -0.43 -6.28
C ASN A 125 -6.52 -0.24 -5.12
N ALA A 126 -6.12 0.42 -4.03
CA ALA A 126 -6.95 0.61 -2.83
C ALA A 126 -7.98 1.75 -2.98
N THR A 127 -8.53 1.97 -4.18
CA THR A 127 -9.54 3.01 -4.42
C THR A 127 -10.94 2.58 -3.97
N TYR A 128 -11.21 1.27 -3.93
CA TYR A 128 -12.52 0.66 -3.62
C TYR A 128 -13.68 1.16 -4.50
N ALA A 129 -13.37 1.79 -5.65
CA ALA A 129 -14.34 2.39 -6.55
C ALA A 129 -14.75 1.48 -7.73
N SER A 130 -14.36 0.20 -7.70
CA SER A 130 -14.72 -0.76 -8.76
C SER A 130 -16.19 -1.19 -8.64
N PRO A 131 -16.84 -1.58 -9.75
CA PRO A 131 -18.25 -1.97 -9.71
C PRO A 131 -18.45 -3.24 -8.88
N ILE A 132 -17.46 -4.12 -8.88
CA ILE A 132 -17.50 -5.40 -8.14
C ILE A 132 -17.49 -5.12 -6.64
N ILE A 133 -16.56 -4.29 -6.16
CA ILE A 133 -16.44 -3.95 -4.74
C ILE A 133 -17.71 -3.24 -4.24
N GLN A 134 -18.26 -2.30 -5.01
CA GLN A 134 -19.50 -1.62 -4.63
C GLN A 134 -20.68 -2.59 -4.50
N LYS A 135 -20.80 -3.56 -5.41
CA LYS A 135 -21.83 -4.61 -5.35
C LYS A 135 -21.63 -5.54 -4.17
N GLU A 136 -20.39 -5.91 -3.86
CA GLU A 136 -20.07 -6.73 -2.68
C GLU A 136 -20.46 -6.01 -1.39
N ILE A 137 -20.09 -4.73 -1.25
CA ILE A 137 -20.49 -3.91 -0.09
C ILE A 137 -22.01 -3.85 0.00
N LEU A 138 -22.71 -3.58 -1.11
CA LEU A 138 -24.17 -3.52 -1.14
C LEU A 138 -24.81 -4.86 -0.71
N HIS A 139 -24.27 -5.99 -1.19
CA HIS A 139 -24.74 -7.32 -0.82
C HIS A 139 -24.55 -7.59 0.68
N ILE A 140 -23.38 -7.24 1.23
CA ILE A 140 -23.09 -7.37 2.67
C ILE A 140 -24.06 -6.50 3.48
N LEU A 141 -24.32 -5.26 3.06
CA LEU A 141 -25.26 -4.38 3.74
C LEU A 141 -26.69 -4.96 3.75
N ALA A 142 -27.12 -5.55 2.64
CA ALA A 142 -28.44 -6.18 2.53
C ALA A 142 -28.58 -7.46 3.37
N SER A 143 -27.48 -8.21 3.54
CA SER A 143 -27.47 -9.47 4.31
C SER A 143 -27.41 -9.27 5.82
N ASN A 144 -27.12 -8.06 6.28
CA ASN A 144 -27.04 -7.70 7.70
C ASN A 144 -28.28 -6.92 8.18
N VAL A 145 -29.40 -7.04 7.46
CA VAL A 145 -30.74 -6.53 7.84
C VAL A 145 -31.49 -7.64 8.57
#